data_AF-A0A7J4SX60-F1
#
_entry.id   AF-A0A7J4SX60-F1
#
_cell.length_a   1.000
_cell.length_b   1.000
_cell.length_c   1.000
_cell.angle_alpha   90.00
_cell.angle_beta   90.00
_cell.angle_gamma   90.00
#
_symmetry.space_group_name_H-M   'P 1'
#
loop_
_entity.id
_entity.type
_entity.pdbx_description
1 polymer ?
#
loop_
_entity_poly.entity_id
_entity_poly.type
_entity_poly.pdbx_seq_one_letter_code
_entity_poly.pdbx_strand_id
1 'polypeptide(L)' 'IATPADASHMMRMGLDGIFVGSGIFKSDDPPNMADAIVMATAHYDDANKVAEAMAMTEGDPMKGDELETLEIRLDQRGW' A
#
# COMPACT_ATOMS: atom_id res chain seq x y z
N ILE A 1 1.34 2.17 3.22
CA ILE A 1 0.68 1.54 2.05
C ILE A 1 0.77 0.05 2.25
N ALA A 2 -0.37 -0.58 2.51
CA ALA A 2 -0.48 -2.02 2.75
C ALA A 2 -1.39 -2.70 1.72
N THR A 3 -2.16 -1.95 0.93
CA THR A 3 -3.06 -2.49 -0.09
C THR A 3 -2.95 -1.77 -1.44
N PRO A 4 -3.36 -2.40 -2.55
CA PRO A 4 -3.52 -1.73 -3.85
C PRO A 4 -4.47 -0.51 -3.81
N ALA A 5 -5.51 -0.56 -2.97
CA ALA A 5 -6.41 0.57 -2.78
C ALA A 5 -5.70 1.79 -2.16
N ASP A 6 -4.83 1.58 -1.17
CA ASP A 6 -3.99 2.65 -0.60
C ASP A 6 -3.10 3.28 -1.67
N ALA A 7 -2.49 2.45 -2.53
CA ALA A 7 -1.62 2.91 -3.62
C ALA A 7 -2.40 3.81 -4.60
N SER A 8 -3.56 3.36 -5.07
CA SER A 8 -4.44 4.18 -5.91
C SER A 8 -4.86 5.47 -5.23
N HIS A 9 -5.23 5.41 -3.95
CA HIS A 9 -5.68 6.57 -3.19
C HIS A 9 -4.60 7.65 -3.10
N MET A 10 -3.36 7.25 -2.83
CA MET A 10 -2.20 8.14 -2.75
C MET A 10 -1.93 8.82 -4.11
N MET A 11 -2.03 8.10 -5.22
CA MET A 11 -1.90 8.71 -6.55
C MET A 11 -3.03 9.70 -6.85
N ARG A 12 -4.27 9.41 -6.44
CA ARG A 12 -5.41 10.34 -6.60
C ARG A 12 -5.27 11.63 -5.79
N MET A 13 -4.45 11.63 -4.73
CA MET A 13 -4.10 12.83 -3.97
C MET A 13 -3.08 13.72 -4.69
N GLY A 14 -2.61 13.32 -5.88
CA GLY A 14 -1.69 14.11 -6.70
C GLY A 14 -0.21 13.84 -6.42
N LEU A 15 0.13 12.68 -5.88
CA LEU A 15 1.52 12.27 -5.69
C LEU A 15 2.12 11.76 -7.01
N ASP A 16 3.41 12.05 -7.22
CA ASP A 16 4.16 11.60 -8.42
C ASP A 16 4.51 10.10 -8.37
N GLY A 17 4.44 9.50 -7.19
CA GLY A 17 4.76 8.09 -6.97
C GLY A 17 4.66 7.71 -5.50
N ILE A 18 4.80 6.41 -5.24
CA ILE A 18 4.69 5.84 -3.90
C ILE A 18 5.90 4.97 -3.56
N PHE A 19 6.24 4.92 -2.27
CA PHE A 19 7.23 3.98 -1.73
C PHE A 19 6.54 2.93 -0.87
N VAL A 20 6.81 1.66 -1.16
CA VAL A 20 6.25 0.54 -0.41
C VAL A 20 7.38 -0.42 -0.04
N GLY A 21 7.49 -0.72 1.25
CA GLY A 21 8.45 -1.71 1.77
C GLY A 21 7.71 -2.81 2.51
N SER A 22 7.38 -2.56 3.77
CA SER A 22 6.77 -3.56 4.65
C SER A 22 5.41 -4.07 4.15
N GLY A 23 4.63 -3.25 3.45
CA GLY A 23 3.34 -3.67 2.87
C GLY A 23 3.47 -4.79 1.83
N ILE A 24 4.62 -4.89 1.16
CA ILE A 24 4.93 -5.99 0.23
C ILE A 24 5.64 -7.13 0.98
N PHE A 25 6.73 -6.85 1.69
CA PHE A 25 7.57 -7.92 2.24
C PHE A 25 6.99 -8.62 3.48
N LYS A 26 5.92 -8.07 4.08
CA LYS A 26 5.19 -8.68 5.19
C LYS A 26 3.77 -9.14 4.79
N SER A 27 3.42 -9.16 3.50
CA SER A 27 2.20 -9.82 3.03
C SER A 27 2.41 -11.32 2.94
N ASP A 28 1.30 -12.06 2.81
CA ASP A 28 1.33 -13.51 2.68
C ASP A 28 1.97 -13.97 1.34
N ASP A 29 1.76 -13.21 0.27
CA ASP A 29 2.41 -13.42 -1.05
C ASP A 29 3.07 -12.11 -1.54
N PRO A 30 4.38 -11.89 -1.26
CA PRO A 30 5.06 -10.66 -1.63
C PRO A 30 5.17 -10.40 -3.14
N PRO A 31 5.53 -11.37 -4.01
CA PRO A 31 5.53 -11.15 -5.46
C PRO A 31 4.18 -10.67 -6.00
N ASN A 32 3.10 -11.33 -5.61
CA ASN A 32 1.77 -11.00 -6.10
C ASN A 32 1.28 -9.64 -5.54
N MET A 33 1.57 -9.34 -4.27
CA MET A 33 1.32 -8.02 -3.69
C MET A 33 2.10 -6.91 -4.41
N ALA A 34 3.35 -7.16 -4.80
CA ALA A 34 4.15 -6.18 -5.54
C ALA A 34 3.52 -5.88 -6.91
N ASP A 35 3.14 -6.90 -7.67
CA ASP A 35 2.49 -6.74 -8.98
C ASP A 35 1.15 -6.01 -8.85
N ALA A 36 0.35 -6.34 -7.84
CA ALA A 36 -0.92 -5.68 -7.55
C ALA A 36 -0.74 -4.19 -7.21
N ILE A 37 0.24 -3.85 -6.36
CA ILE A 37 0.58 -2.46 -6.02
C ILE A 37 1.01 -1.69 -7.28
N VAL A 38 1.86 -2.28 -8.13
CA VAL A 38 2.31 -1.65 -9.38
C VAL A 38 1.13 -1.41 -10.32
N MET A 39 0.25 -2.41 -10.50
CA MET A 39 -0.95 -2.29 -11.34
C MET A 39 -1.89 -1.19 -10.84
N ALA A 40 -2.18 -1.15 -9.54
CA ALA A 40 -3.06 -0.12 -8.96
C ALA A 40 -2.44 1.28 -8.98
N THR A 41 -1.11 1.39 -8.89
CA THR A 41 -0.41 2.68 -9.04
C THR A 41 -0.47 3.18 -10.48
N ALA A 42 -0.27 2.30 -11.46
CA ALA A 42 -0.26 2.66 -12.88
C ALA A 42 -1.67 3.00 -13.41
N HIS A 43 -2.72 2.39 -12.85
CA HIS A 43 -4.11 2.55 -13.28
C HIS A 43 -5.00 3.14 -12.18
N TYR A 44 -4.45 4.04 -11.36
CA TYR A 44 -5.10 4.53 -10.14
C TYR A 44 -6.45 5.23 -10.36
N ASP A 45 -6.74 5.67 -11.59
CA ASP A 45 -7.96 6.35 -11.99
C ASP A 45 -9.03 5.40 -12.57
N ASP A 46 -8.68 4.17 -12.93
CA ASP A 46 -9.59 3.12 -13.39
C ASP A 46 -10.02 2.22 -12.22
N ALA A 47 -11.26 2.41 -11.76
CA ALA A 47 -11.82 1.65 -10.65
C ALA A 47 -11.88 0.13 -10.91
N ASN A 48 -12.05 -0.31 -12.16
CA ASN A 48 -12.08 -1.73 -12.48
C ASN A 48 -10.69 -2.36 -12.36
N LYS A 49 -9.66 -1.64 -12.80
CA LYS A 49 -8.26 -2.08 -12.67
C LYS A 49 -7.79 -2.12 -11.22
N VAL A 50 -8.21 -1.15 -10.41
CA VAL A 50 -7.93 -1.19 -8.97
C VAL A 50 -8.65 -2.37 -8.30
N ALA A 51 -9.90 -2.66 -8.68
CA ALA A 51 -10.61 -3.83 -8.19
C ALA A 51 -9.96 -5.16 -8.62
N GLU A 52 -9.46 -5.23 -9.86
CA GLU A 52 -8.68 -6.38 -10.37
C GLU A 52 -7.40 -6.56 -9.54
N ALA A 53 -6.64 -5.49 -9.30
CA ALA A 53 -5.44 -5.53 -8.46
C ALA A 53 -5.75 -5.97 -7.01
N MET A 54 -6.87 -5.52 -6.44
CA MET A 54 -7.32 -5.99 -5.12
C MET A 54 -7.67 -7.48 -5.11
N ALA A 55 -8.22 -8.01 -6.21
CA ALA A 55 -8.55 -9.42 -6.33
C ALA A 55 -7.31 -10.31 -6.55
N MET A 56 -6.20 -9.74 -6.99
CA MET A 56 -4.92 -10.45 -7.09
C MET A 56 -4.37 -10.78 -5.70
N THR A 57 -4.55 -9.90 -4.72
CA THR A 57 -3.99 -10.11 -3.37
C THR A 57 -4.77 -11.16 -2.59
N GLU A 58 -4.08 -12.19 -2.13
CA GLU A 58 -4.62 -13.20 -1.21
C GLU A 58 -4.16 -12.91 0.22
N GLY A 59 -4.98 -13.31 1.20
CA GLY A 59 -4.65 -13.17 2.61
C GLY A 59 -4.89 -11.77 3.19
N ASP A 60 -4.44 -11.58 4.42
CA ASP A 60 -4.61 -10.30 5.11
C ASP A 60 -3.45 -9.36 4.76
N PRO A 61 -3.71 -8.06 4.54
CA PRO A 61 -2.63 -7.09 4.42
C PRO A 61 -1.84 -7.00 5.72
N MET A 62 -0.62 -6.49 5.63
CA MET A 62 0.23 -6.28 6.80
C MET A 62 -0.51 -5.52 7.91
N LYS A 63 -0.52 -6.08 9.11
CA LYS A 63 -1.06 -5.41 10.30
C LYS A 63 -0.21 -4.18 10.66
N GLY A 64 -0.87 -3.05 10.87
CA GLY A 64 -0.27 -1.84 11.41
C GLY A 64 -0.39 -1.80 12.93
N ASP A 65 0.54 -1.09 13.58
CA ASP A 65 0.45 -0.76 15.00
C ASP A 65 -0.34 0.55 15.19
N GLU A 66 -1.11 0.63 16.27
CA GLU A 66 -1.84 1.86 16.60
C GLU A 66 -0.88 2.96 17.06
N LEU A 67 -1.18 4.20 16.65
CA LEU A 67 -0.32 5.37 16.87
C LEU A 67 0.05 5.61 18.35
N GLU A 68 -0.84 5.28 19.29
CA GLU A 68 -0.61 5.43 20.73
C GLU A 68 0.33 4.37 21.30
N THR A 69 0.49 3.25 20.61
CA THR A 69 1.34 2.12 21.02
C THR A 69 2.76 2.21 20.48
N LEU A 70 3.03 3.15 19.57
CA LEU A 70 4.34 3.33 18.96
C LEU A 70 5.35 3.88 19.97
N GLU A 71 6.47 3.17 20.13
CA GLU A 71 7.61 3.61 20.95
C GLU A 71 8.26 4.89 20.40
N ILE A 72 8.30 5.05 19.07
CA ILE A 72 8.87 6.22 18.42
C ILE A 72 7.97 6.66 17.27
N ARG A 73 7.59 7.94 17.27
CA ARG A 73 6.71 8.56 16.28
C ARG A 73 7.48 9.46 15.32
N LEU A 74 6.89 9.76 14.17
CA LEU A 74 7.56 10.54 13.12
C LEU A 74 7.91 11.97 13.59
N ASP A 75 7.02 12.60 14.37
CA ASP A 75 7.21 13.94 14.95
C ASP A 75 8.39 14.02 15.91
N GLN A 76 8.80 12.90 16.51
CA GLN A 76 9.95 12.83 17.41
C GLN A 76 11.28 12.63 16.67
N ARG A 77 11.24 12.14 15.42
CA ARG A 77 12.45 11.87 14.62
C ARG A 77 12.91 13.08 13.82
N GLY A 78 12.03 14.07 13.63
CA GLY A 78 12.31 15.26 12.81
C GLY A 78 12.58 14.92 11.33
N TRP A 79 12.74 15.97 10.53
CA TRP A 79 13.37 15.93 9.22
C TRP A 79 14.80 16.46 9.37
#